data_AF-A0A3D5DZN1-F1
#
_entry.id   AF-A0A3D5DZN1-F1
#
_cell.length_a   1.000
_cell.length_b   1.000
_cell.length_c   1.000
_cell.angle_alpha   90.00
_cell.angle_beta   90.00
_cell.angle_gamma   90.00
#
_symmetry.space_group_name_H-M   'P 1'
#
loop_
_entity.id
_entity.type
_entity.pdbx_description
1 polymer ?
#
loop_
_entity_poly.entity_id
_entity_poly.type
_entity_poly.pdbx_seq_one_letter_code
_entity_poly.pdbx_strand_id
1 'polypeptide(L)'
;MTYDLRWLRLHGLIERISHTFRYQVTGTGLRSARYLTRPHDRLRRTGLAELTDPDPPAPSRLRATDRAYQGRHRRQRGLAAAT
;
A
#
# COMPACT_ATOMS: atom_id res chain seq x y z
N MET A 1 -0.16 3.19 19.64
CA MET A 1 0.54 2.07 18.99
C MET A 1 0.59 0.79 19.86
N THR A 2 -0.35 0.58 20.79
CA THR A 2 -0.38 -0.63 21.67
C THR A 2 -1.32 -1.70 21.12
N TYR A 3 -2.35 -1.26 20.38
CA TYR A 3 -3.35 -2.13 19.77
C TYR A 3 -2.74 -3.02 18.69
N ASP A 4 -1.99 -2.42 17.77
CA ASP A 4 -1.38 -3.16 16.66
C ASP A 4 -0.38 -4.20 17.17
N LEU A 5 0.45 -3.84 18.15
CA LEU A 5 1.40 -4.79 18.75
C LEU A 5 0.70 -5.94 19.49
N ARG A 6 -0.40 -5.65 20.18
CA ARG A 6 -1.24 -6.69 20.80
C ARG A 6 -1.80 -7.63 19.74
N TRP A 7 -2.30 -7.09 18.63
CA TRP A 7 -2.88 -7.86 17.54
C TRP A 7 -1.80 -8.71 16.84
N LEU A 8 -0.65 -8.13 16.49
CA LEU A 8 0.46 -8.84 15.88
C LEU A 8 0.97 -10.00 16.77
N ARG A 9 0.99 -9.79 18.08
CA ARG A 9 1.38 -10.83 19.05
C ARG A 9 0.30 -11.91 19.17
N LEU A 10 -0.99 -11.54 19.15
CA LEU A 10 -2.11 -12.50 19.15
C LEU A 10 -2.03 -13.44 17.94
N HIS A 11 -1.64 -12.93 16.77
CA HIS A 11 -1.44 -13.72 15.54
C HIS A 11 -0.06 -14.39 15.45
N GLY A 12 0.77 -14.29 16.50
CA GLY A 12 2.09 -14.92 16.53
C GLY A 12 3.07 -14.38 15.49
N LEU A 13 2.86 -13.17 14.98
CA LEU A 13 3.76 -12.53 14.01
C LEU A 13 4.97 -11.87 14.68
N ILE A 14 4.79 -11.48 15.94
CA ILE A 14 5.85 -10.95 16.80
C ILE A 14 5.79 -11.59 18.18
N GLU A 15 6.91 -11.63 18.86
CA GLU A 15 7.02 -12.04 20.26
C GLU A 15 7.79 -11.01 21.08
N ARG A 16 7.54 -10.98 22.38
CA ARG A 16 8.19 -10.04 23.29
C ARG A 16 9.51 -10.62 23.77
N ILE A 17 10.56 -9.81 23.75
CA ILE A 17 11.85 -10.18 24.34
C ILE A 17 11.74 -10.04 25.86
N SER A 18 12.03 -11.12 26.59
CA SER A 18 11.94 -11.19 28.05
C SER A 18 12.65 -10.01 28.73
N HIS A 19 12.05 -9.51 29.81
CA HIS A 19 12.57 -8.40 30.62
C HIS A 19 12.76 -7.07 29.88
N THR A 20 12.24 -6.94 28.65
CA THR A 20 12.30 -5.68 27.88
C THR A 20 10.93 -5.30 27.32
N PHE A 21 10.77 -4.06 26.88
CA PHE A 21 9.59 -3.63 26.11
C PHE A 21 9.77 -3.82 24.59
N ARG A 22 10.77 -4.62 24.18
CA ARG A 22 11.12 -4.85 22.78
C ARG A 22 10.42 -6.09 22.24
N TYR A 23 10.16 -6.06 20.94
CA TYR A 23 9.53 -7.16 20.20
C TYR A 23 10.46 -7.60 19.08
N GLN A 24 10.45 -8.89 18.79
CA GLN A 24 11.13 -9.48 17.64
C GLN A 24 10.12 -10.19 16.74
N VAL A 25 10.42 -10.21 15.44
CA VAL A 25 9.58 -10.86 14.44
C VAL A 25 9.83 -12.36 14.47
N THR A 26 8.76 -13.15 14.51
CA THR A 26 8.86 -14.61 14.48
C THR A 26 9.15 -15.12 13.06
N GLY A 27 9.53 -16.39 12.92
CA GLY A 27 9.71 -17.00 11.59
C GLY A 27 8.43 -16.97 10.73
N THR A 28 7.26 -17.14 11.36
CA THR A 28 5.95 -17.00 10.72
C THR A 28 5.68 -15.55 10.35
N GLY A 29 5.96 -14.60 11.25
CA GLY A 29 5.88 -13.16 10.99
C GLY A 29 6.70 -12.72 9.78
N LEU A 30 7.93 -13.23 9.66
CA LEU A 30 8.80 -12.91 8.53
C LEU A 30 8.26 -13.49 7.21
N ARG A 31 7.72 -14.71 7.24
CA ARG A 31 7.11 -15.34 6.07
C ARG A 31 5.85 -14.59 5.62
N SER A 32 4.99 -14.20 6.56
CA SER A 32 3.79 -13.39 6.31
C SER A 32 4.15 -12.00 5.76
N ALA A 33 5.14 -11.33 6.36
CA ALA A 33 5.62 -10.05 5.86
C ALA A 33 6.10 -10.17 4.41
N ARG A 34 6.94 -11.17 4.10
CA ARG A 34 7.40 -11.43 2.72
C ARG A 34 6.25 -11.75 1.77
N TYR A 35 5.28 -12.53 2.23
CA TYR A 35 4.09 -12.87 1.45
C TYR A 35 3.25 -11.64 1.10
N LEU A 36 3.15 -10.66 2.01
CA LEU A 36 2.39 -9.44 1.76
C LEU A 36 3.19 -8.40 0.95
N THR A 37 4.50 -8.25 1.24
CA THR A 37 5.34 -7.24 0.60
C THR A 37 5.61 -7.54 -0.88
N ARG A 38 5.91 -8.79 -1.26
CA ARG A 38 6.23 -9.14 -2.65
C ARG A 38 5.11 -8.84 -3.66
N PRO A 39 3.86 -9.29 -3.45
CA PRO A 39 2.78 -8.95 -4.36
C PRO A 39 2.43 -7.47 -4.29
N HIS A 40 2.54 -6.84 -3.11
CA HIS A 40 2.35 -5.39 -2.99
C HIS A 40 3.35 -4.62 -3.86
N ASP A 41 4.65 -4.96 -3.79
CA ASP A 41 5.69 -4.35 -4.60
C ASP A 41 5.49 -4.63 -6.08
N ARG A 42 5.10 -5.86 -6.43
CA ARG A 42 4.80 -6.20 -7.83
C ARG A 42 3.63 -5.37 -8.34
N LEU A 43 2.51 -5.36 -7.64
CA LEU A 43 1.31 -4.60 -8.00
C LEU A 43 1.61 -3.11 -8.09
N ARG A 44 2.39 -2.57 -7.14
CA ARG A 44 2.77 -1.16 -7.13
C ARG A 44 3.66 -0.84 -8.31
N ARG A 45 4.68 -1.65 -8.58
CA ARG A 45 5.59 -1.44 -9.71
C ARG A 45 4.87 -1.57 -11.06
N THR A 46 4.08 -2.63 -11.26
CA THR A 46 3.36 -2.85 -12.51
C THR A 46 2.25 -1.81 -12.69
N GLY A 47 1.48 -1.53 -11.64
CA GLY A 47 0.40 -0.54 -11.71
C GLY A 47 0.91 0.88 -11.94
N LEU A 48 2.03 1.27 -11.31
CA LEU A 48 2.65 2.57 -11.57
C LEU A 48 3.26 2.63 -12.97
N ALA A 49 3.95 1.58 -13.43
CA ALA A 49 4.44 1.52 -14.81
C ALA A 49 3.28 1.68 -15.79
N GLU A 50 2.19 0.95 -15.55
CA GLU A 50 0.98 1.06 -16.35
C GLU A 50 0.35 2.44 -16.27
N LEU A 51 0.48 3.22 -15.20
CA LEU A 51 -0.09 4.57 -15.15
C LEU A 51 0.81 5.64 -15.77
N THR A 52 2.14 5.48 -15.66
CA THR A 52 3.12 6.50 -16.03
C THR A 52 3.73 6.30 -17.43
N ASP A 53 3.56 5.13 -18.04
CA ASP A 53 4.12 4.86 -19.38
C ASP A 53 3.57 5.83 -20.45
N PRO A 54 4.43 6.59 -21.15
CA PRO A 54 4.02 7.58 -22.14
C PRO A 54 3.40 6.98 -23.40
N ASP A 55 3.75 5.74 -23.78
CA ASP A 55 3.26 5.07 -25.00
C ASP A 55 2.71 3.67 -24.68
N PRO A 56 1.52 3.59 -24.07
CA PRO A 56 0.98 2.32 -23.63
C PRO A 56 0.57 1.42 -24.80
N PRO A 57 0.85 0.12 -24.74
CA PRO A 57 0.50 -0.81 -25.81
C PRO A 57 -1.02 -1.06 -25.93
N ALA A 58 -1.81 -0.82 -24.88
CA ALA A 58 -3.27 -0.98 -24.91
C ALA A 58 -3.98 -0.09 -23.87
N PRO A 59 -5.24 0.32 -24.12
CA PRO A 59 -6.05 1.02 -23.13
C PRO A 59 -6.41 0.09 -21.96
N SER A 60 -6.17 0.54 -20.74
CA SER A 60 -6.44 -0.23 -19.53
C SER A 60 -7.52 0.40 -18.66
N ARG A 61 -8.25 -0.45 -17.91
CA ARG A 61 -9.28 0.01 -16.95
C ARG A 61 -8.66 0.89 -15.86
N LEU A 62 -7.46 0.56 -15.40
CA LEU A 62 -6.76 1.34 -14.37
C LEU A 62 -6.45 2.78 -14.84
N ARG A 63 -5.95 2.95 -16.08
CA ARG A 63 -5.73 4.28 -16.66
C ARG A 63 -7.03 5.05 -16.88
N ALA A 64 -8.07 4.37 -17.34
CA ALA A 64 -9.37 5.01 -17.54
C ALA A 64 -9.92 5.56 -16.21
N THR A 65 -9.84 4.75 -15.14
CA THR A 65 -10.24 5.19 -13.80
C THR A 65 -9.36 6.33 -13.29
N ASP A 66 -8.03 6.23 -13.39
CA ASP A 66 -7.12 7.29 -12.94
C ASP A 66 -7.43 8.62 -13.65
N ARG A 67 -7.55 8.63 -14.98
CA ARG A 67 -7.90 9.85 -15.73
C ARG A 67 -9.24 10.45 -15.30
N ALA A 68 -10.24 9.63 -15.00
CA ALA A 68 -11.53 10.10 -14.50
C ALA A 68 -11.38 10.76 -13.11
N TYR A 69 -10.60 10.15 -12.21
CA TYR A 69 -10.27 10.73 -10.90
C TYR A 69 -9.49 12.04 -11.02
N GLN A 70 -8.46 12.07 -11.86
CA GLN A 70 -7.66 13.28 -12.11
C GLN A 70 -8.52 14.43 -12.65
N GLY A 71 -9.42 14.14 -13.59
CA GLY A 71 -10.37 15.12 -14.13
C GLY A 71 -11.31 15.67 -13.06
N ARG A 72 -11.85 14.81 -12.19
CA ARG A 72 -12.70 15.23 -11.06
C ARG A 72 -11.95 16.13 -10.08
N HIS A 73 -10.73 15.74 -9.71
CA HIS A 73 -9.90 16.48 -8.77
C HIS A 73 -9.50 17.86 -9.30
N ARG A 74 -9.16 17.96 -10.59
CA ARG A 74 -8.88 19.26 -11.25
C ARG A 74 -10.09 20.19 -11.23
N ARG A 75 -11.30 19.67 -11.49
CA ARG A 75 -12.54 20.47 -11.41
C ARG A 75 -12.79 20.98 -9.98
N GLN A 76 -12.61 20.13 -8.97
CA GLN A 76 -12.78 20.53 -7.57
C GLN A 76 -11.80 21.63 -7.16
N ARG A 77 -10.52 21.53 -7.57
CA ARG A 77 -9.52 22.58 -7.32
C ARG A 77 -9.84 23.88 -8.05
N GLY A 78 -10.33 23.82 -9.29
CA GLY A 78 -10.76 25.01 -10.03
C GLY A 78 -11.94 25.73 -9.38
N LEU A 79 -12.88 24.98 -8.80
CA LEU A 79 -14.01 25.55 -8.04
C LEU A 79 -13.56 26.22 -6.73
N ALA A 80 -12.57 25.64 -6.04
CA ALA A 80 -12.01 26.21 -4.80
C ALA A 80 -11.11 27.44 -5.03
N ALA A 81 -10.59 27.65 -6.23
CA ALA A 81 -9.75 28.81 -6.59
C ALA A 81 -10.56 30.01 -7.15
N ALA A 82 -11.85 29.83 -7.42
CA ALA A 82 -12.76 30.83 -7.97
C ALA A 82 -13.66 31.49 -6.92
N THR A 83 -13.43 31.22 -5.62
CA THR A 83 -14.11 31.81 -4.46
C THR A 83 -13.12 32.64 -3.68
#